data_AF-A0A7Y6C2J8-F1
#
_entry.id   AF-A0A7Y6C2J8-F1
#
_cell.length_a   1.000
_cell.length_b   1.000
_cell.length_c   1.000
_cell.angle_alpha   90.00
_cell.angle_beta   90.00
_cell.angle_gamma   90.00
#
_symmetry.space_group_name_H-M   'P 1'
#
loop_
_entity.id
_entity.type
_entity.pdbx_description
1 polymer ?
#
loop_
_entity_poly.entity_id
_entity_poly.type
_entity_poly.pdbx_seq_one_letter_code
_entity_poly.pdbx_strand_id
1 'polypeptide(L)'
;MTNNINFTSAYNLNLEAWGANEQFDPLKLNEMFSHVLGNIASVQSSVPGNIIDVRNFAPGDGSNQSAQIKAFFDSAQEGDILLFTPGHYKVVKSGWFYTFNGKSVTIRAHPGAILEVSDQGLRFENSNHIEVSGLTLRRTTQAGWAKGRTGIYVENSSNVILQNNDISKFTDGIGVNGSSSQENPSRNVIIRNNKLHHLGEEPIAVRTNLTFVMISQNDCYRYLGDGILIKATWNVFITNNYLHTPVLSTDSDYATFTAGQEGTNVPKVGGGITCNNEGGETGARSMHIHDNSVIGTAFGVGLIGFQGAFVTSNFFKNIRNSSVISVSFLPSQFNPNDVSNHIFVIQGNYIDTISRSSSPTSAIEARTNNGVEGMDIGVISDNIIIPNGNHWGIIADGNIIIKGNYIAKAGIAMDLSNGVIAANNIIQPGFVTANPDRMVSLNHNVTFTDNSISGKGTSLKIRGSNNVVTGNRMKYDGNWWAVHFDNANHVVENNIIKDNVLLVSANATGRYLYGSSPFSNGKNVVIDIVKDHNGFVYQLVNDLVLSGPNSTRWRVSVDEHGNIKGTKI
;
A
#
# COMPACT_ATOMS: atom_id res chain seq x y z
N MET A 1 -39.64 5.06 27.45
CA MET A 1 -40.07 4.21 26.33
C MET A 1 -39.05 4.39 25.23
N THR A 2 -38.36 3.29 24.91
CA THR A 2 -37.26 3.19 23.96
C THR A 2 -37.77 3.36 22.53
N ASN A 3 -37.56 4.54 21.94
CA ASN A 3 -37.74 4.77 20.51
C ASN A 3 -36.58 4.11 19.76
N ASN A 4 -36.70 2.82 19.50
CA ASN A 4 -35.92 2.15 18.47
C ASN A 4 -36.41 2.70 17.12
N ILE A 5 -35.68 3.66 16.56
CA ILE A 5 -35.84 4.03 15.15
C ILE A 5 -35.56 2.76 14.34
N ASN A 6 -36.58 2.28 13.63
CA ASN A 6 -36.52 1.05 12.86
C ASN A 6 -35.74 1.32 11.56
N PHE A 7 -34.50 0.84 11.48
CA PHE A 7 -33.54 1.04 10.38
C PHE A 7 -33.91 0.32 9.06
N THR A 8 -35.19 0.05 8.82
CA THR A 8 -35.66 -0.88 7.77
C THR A 8 -36.23 -0.20 6.52
N SER A 9 -35.91 1.06 6.22
CA SER A 9 -36.18 1.56 4.86
C SER A 9 -35.29 0.80 3.87
N ALA A 10 -35.91 -0.16 3.19
CA ALA A 10 -35.30 -1.15 2.31
C ALA A 10 -34.32 -0.52 1.31
N TYR A 11 -33.03 -0.54 1.66
CA TYR A 11 -31.94 -0.16 0.78
C TYR A 11 -31.19 -1.43 0.40
N ASN A 12 -31.57 -1.97 -0.76
CA ASN A 12 -30.97 -3.15 -1.39
C ASN A 12 -30.26 -2.72 -2.67
N LEU A 13 -29.27 -1.83 -2.54
CA LEU A 13 -28.28 -1.64 -3.60
C LEU A 13 -27.23 -2.72 -3.37
N ASN A 14 -27.09 -3.59 -4.36
CA ASN A 14 -26.13 -4.69 -4.41
C ASN A 14 -24.71 -4.10 -4.57
N LEU A 15 -24.26 -3.30 -3.61
CA LEU A 15 -22.95 -2.62 -3.59
C LEU A 15 -21.81 -3.63 -3.60
N GLU A 16 -22.04 -4.84 -3.06
CA GLU A 16 -21.11 -5.97 -3.18
C GLU A 16 -20.93 -6.42 -4.64
N ALA A 17 -21.98 -6.36 -5.47
CA ALA A 17 -21.89 -6.74 -6.88
C ALA A 17 -21.09 -5.73 -7.73
N TRP A 18 -20.91 -4.50 -7.26
CA TRP A 18 -20.17 -3.44 -7.97
C TRP A 18 -18.68 -3.41 -7.62
N GLY A 19 -18.28 -3.96 -6.45
CA GLY A 19 -16.88 -3.97 -6.01
C GLY A 19 -16.09 -5.24 -6.35
N ALA A 20 -16.75 -6.34 -6.69
CA ALA A 20 -16.13 -7.67 -6.64
C ALA A 20 -15.34 -8.08 -7.90
N ASN A 21 -15.62 -7.53 -9.10
CA ASN A 21 -15.10 -8.09 -10.36
C ASN A 21 -14.69 -7.08 -11.45
N GLU A 22 -14.70 -5.77 -11.19
CA GLU A 22 -14.50 -4.77 -12.24
C GLU A 22 -13.15 -4.05 -12.09
N GLN A 23 -12.48 -3.81 -13.22
CA GLN A 23 -11.38 -2.85 -13.29
C GLN A 23 -11.88 -1.48 -12.79
N PHE A 24 -11.01 -0.71 -12.13
CA PHE A 24 -11.32 0.63 -11.65
C PHE A 24 -11.99 1.48 -12.75
N ASP A 25 -13.26 1.84 -12.56
CA ASP A 25 -14.05 2.69 -13.47
C ASP A 25 -14.39 4.01 -12.76
N PRO A 26 -13.74 5.13 -13.14
CA PRO A 26 -13.99 6.44 -12.55
C PRO A 26 -15.44 6.91 -12.68
N LEU A 27 -16.19 6.48 -13.71
CA LEU A 27 -17.58 6.89 -13.92
C LEU A 27 -18.51 6.21 -12.91
N LYS A 28 -18.37 4.89 -12.75
CA LYS A 28 -19.12 4.14 -11.73
C LYS A 28 -18.82 4.64 -10.32
N LEU A 29 -17.58 5.00 -10.07
CA LEU A 29 -17.18 5.60 -8.80
C LEU A 29 -17.89 6.94 -8.54
N ASN A 30 -17.97 7.82 -9.54
CA ASN A 30 -18.72 9.08 -9.44
C ASN A 30 -20.23 8.88 -9.25
N GLU A 31 -20.80 7.86 -9.88
CA GLU A 31 -22.20 7.47 -9.66
C GLU A 31 -22.41 7.01 -8.20
N MET A 32 -21.56 6.11 -7.69
CA MET A 32 -21.59 5.70 -6.28
C MET A 32 -21.48 6.89 -5.34
N PHE A 33 -20.56 7.83 -5.59
CA PHE A 33 -20.43 9.03 -4.77
C PHE A 33 -21.69 9.91 -4.80
N SER A 34 -22.26 10.11 -5.98
CA SER A 34 -23.48 10.91 -6.14
C SER A 34 -24.64 10.29 -5.37
N HIS A 35 -24.75 8.95 -5.39
CA HIS A 35 -25.74 8.22 -4.60
C HIS A 35 -25.49 8.34 -3.09
N VAL A 36 -24.25 8.16 -2.62
CA VAL A 36 -23.91 8.27 -1.19
C VAL A 36 -24.17 9.69 -0.68
N LEU A 37 -23.73 10.72 -1.42
CA LEU A 37 -23.99 12.12 -1.06
C LEU A 37 -25.49 12.43 -1.09
N GLY A 38 -26.22 11.91 -2.08
CA GLY A 38 -27.67 12.03 -2.15
C GLY A 38 -28.38 11.39 -0.95
N ASN A 39 -27.90 10.23 -0.49
CA ASN A 39 -28.42 9.55 0.71
C ASN A 39 -28.16 10.36 1.99
N ILE A 40 -26.95 10.90 2.14
CA ILE A 40 -26.64 11.72 3.33
C ILE A 40 -27.49 13.00 3.31
N ALA A 41 -27.60 13.65 2.15
CA ALA A 41 -28.42 14.86 1.99
C ALA A 41 -29.92 14.59 2.25
N SER A 42 -30.44 13.44 1.82
CA SER A 42 -31.84 13.08 2.06
C SER A 42 -32.11 12.87 3.54
N VAL A 43 -31.24 12.14 4.26
CA VAL A 43 -31.31 11.97 5.71
C VAL A 43 -31.22 13.33 6.41
N GLN A 44 -30.24 14.17 6.06
CA GLN A 44 -30.10 15.52 6.63
C GLN A 44 -31.36 16.37 6.41
N SER A 45 -31.97 16.31 5.21
CA SER A 45 -33.18 17.08 4.90
C SER A 45 -34.43 16.60 5.65
N SER A 46 -34.44 15.35 6.09
CA SER A 46 -35.58 14.75 6.82
C SER A 46 -35.63 15.14 8.30
N VAL A 47 -34.59 15.79 8.82
CA VAL A 47 -34.46 16.18 10.22
C VAL A 47 -34.26 17.70 10.32
N PRO A 48 -35.33 18.51 10.26
CA PRO A 48 -35.22 19.97 10.37
C PRO A 48 -34.78 20.37 11.78
N GLY A 49 -33.76 21.22 11.88
CA GLY A 49 -33.25 21.73 13.15
C GLY A 49 -32.86 23.21 13.10
N ASN A 50 -32.61 23.78 14.28
CA ASN A 50 -32.19 25.16 14.46
C ASN A 50 -30.66 25.30 14.40
N ILE A 51 -30.18 26.52 14.18
CA ILE A 51 -28.76 26.86 14.39
C ILE A 51 -28.60 27.34 15.83
N ILE A 52 -27.76 26.66 16.60
CA ILE A 52 -27.42 27.02 17.97
C ILE A 52 -25.98 27.54 17.98
N ASP A 53 -25.79 28.81 18.32
CA ASP A 53 -24.46 29.43 18.45
C ASP A 53 -23.85 29.15 19.84
N VAL A 54 -22.62 28.65 19.86
CA VAL A 54 -21.84 28.40 21.09
C VAL A 54 -21.70 29.67 21.95
N ARG A 55 -21.73 30.88 21.35
CA ARG A 55 -21.59 32.15 22.07
C ARG A 55 -22.74 32.46 23.01
N ASN A 56 -23.89 31.83 22.80
CA ASN A 56 -25.02 31.92 23.74
C ASN A 56 -24.73 31.18 25.06
N PHE A 57 -23.67 30.37 25.10
CA PHE A 57 -23.29 29.56 26.26
C PHE A 57 -21.90 29.91 26.78
N ALA A 58 -20.91 30.07 25.89
CA ALA A 58 -19.50 30.12 26.24
C ALA A 58 -18.78 31.35 25.62
N PRO A 59 -17.97 32.09 26.41
CA PRO A 59 -17.32 33.31 25.95
C PRO A 59 -16.12 33.10 25.01
N GLY A 60 -15.60 31.88 24.85
CA GLY A 60 -14.50 31.59 23.93
C GLY A 60 -13.20 32.37 24.25
N ASP A 61 -12.91 32.60 25.52
CA ASP A 61 -11.81 33.44 26.01
C ASP A 61 -10.56 32.65 26.47
N GLY A 62 -10.53 31.33 26.24
CA GLY A 62 -9.46 30.43 26.66
C GLY A 62 -9.53 29.98 28.13
N SER A 63 -10.45 30.53 28.93
CA SER A 63 -10.72 30.04 30.29
C SER A 63 -11.40 28.66 30.25
N ASN A 64 -11.41 27.95 31.39
CA ASN A 64 -12.12 26.67 31.51
C ASN A 64 -13.64 26.89 31.37
N GLN A 65 -14.20 26.45 30.25
CA GLN A 65 -15.59 26.60 29.86
C GLN A 65 -16.32 25.25 29.80
N SER A 66 -15.84 24.25 30.56
CA SER A 66 -16.36 22.88 30.50
C SER A 66 -17.88 22.78 30.73
N ALA A 67 -18.40 23.54 31.69
CA ALA A 67 -19.84 23.53 32.00
C ALA A 67 -20.67 24.17 30.88
N GLN A 68 -20.17 25.27 30.30
CA GLN A 68 -20.81 26.01 29.23
C GLN A 68 -20.86 25.20 27.94
N ILE A 69 -19.75 24.59 27.53
CA ILE A 69 -19.71 23.75 26.34
C ILE A 69 -20.55 22.48 26.54
N LYS A 70 -20.57 21.90 27.74
CA LYS A 70 -21.48 20.79 28.04
C LYS A 70 -22.94 21.21 27.88
N ALA A 71 -23.34 22.37 28.42
CA ALA A 71 -24.70 22.89 28.30
C ALA A 71 -25.06 23.18 26.83
N PHE A 72 -24.12 23.72 26.05
CA PHE A 72 -24.27 23.92 24.61
C PHE A 72 -24.56 22.58 23.90
N PHE A 73 -23.79 21.53 24.16
CA PHE A 73 -24.03 20.22 23.57
C PHE A 73 -25.29 19.52 24.08
N ASP A 74 -25.63 19.68 25.36
CA ASP A 74 -26.88 19.16 25.92
C ASP A 74 -28.13 19.83 25.34
N SER A 75 -28.01 21.07 24.86
CA SER A 75 -29.13 21.78 24.21
C SER A 75 -29.53 21.19 22.86
N ALA A 76 -28.62 20.43 22.22
CA ALA A 76 -28.82 19.87 20.89
C ALA A 76 -30.01 18.91 20.83
N GLN A 77 -30.97 19.24 19.97
CA GLN A 77 -32.03 18.37 19.50
C GLN A 77 -31.63 17.70 18.18
N GLU A 78 -32.42 16.71 17.76
CA GLU A 78 -32.17 16.00 16.51
C GLU A 78 -32.27 16.97 15.32
N GLY A 79 -31.24 17.00 14.48
CA GLY A 79 -31.17 17.87 13.29
C GLY A 79 -30.59 19.26 13.53
N ASP A 80 -30.34 19.65 14.79
CA ASP A 80 -29.74 20.96 15.09
C ASP A 80 -28.31 21.07 14.54
N ILE A 81 -27.97 22.30 14.17
CA ILE A 81 -26.61 22.71 13.79
C ILE A 81 -25.98 23.43 14.98
N LEU A 82 -24.98 22.78 15.58
CA LEU A 82 -24.13 23.35 16.62
C LEU A 82 -23.02 24.17 15.97
N LEU A 83 -23.14 25.48 16.04
CA LEU A 83 -22.22 26.43 15.42
C LEU A 83 -21.17 26.92 16.43
N PHE A 84 -19.91 26.61 16.16
CA PHE A 84 -18.76 27.23 16.80
C PHE A 84 -18.34 28.49 16.03
N THR A 85 -18.68 29.65 16.57
CA THR A 85 -18.13 30.93 16.10
C THR A 85 -16.69 31.13 16.60
N PRO A 86 -15.90 32.06 16.03
CA PRO A 86 -14.48 32.20 16.36
C PRO A 86 -14.26 32.44 17.85
N GLY A 87 -13.27 31.79 18.45
CA GLY A 87 -13.01 31.83 19.90
C GLY A 87 -12.21 30.62 20.37
N HIS A 88 -11.67 30.71 21.59
CA HIS A 88 -10.94 29.61 22.23
C HIS A 88 -11.78 29.01 23.37
N TYR A 89 -12.33 27.84 23.11
CA TYR A 89 -13.21 27.10 24.01
C TYR A 89 -12.42 25.99 24.68
N LYS A 90 -12.05 26.19 25.94
CA LYS A 90 -11.24 25.22 26.68
C LYS A 90 -12.11 24.35 27.59
N VAL A 91 -11.91 23.04 27.49
CA VAL A 91 -12.59 22.01 28.27
C VAL A 91 -11.55 21.23 29.07
N VAL A 92 -11.80 21.11 30.37
CA VAL A 92 -10.98 20.37 31.32
C VAL A 92 -11.82 19.24 31.91
N LYS A 93 -11.70 18.06 31.31
CA LYS A 93 -12.39 16.82 31.71
C LYS A 93 -11.52 15.60 31.40
N SER A 94 -11.52 14.63 32.31
CA SER A 94 -10.91 13.31 32.10
C SER A 94 -11.88 12.40 31.32
N GLY A 95 -11.35 11.56 30.43
CA GLY A 95 -12.13 10.71 29.54
C GLY A 95 -12.81 11.49 28.41
N TRP A 96 -13.88 10.92 27.87
CA TRP A 96 -14.70 11.56 26.85
C TRP A 96 -15.31 12.85 27.37
N PHE A 97 -15.04 13.96 26.69
CA PHE A 97 -15.68 15.22 27.04
C PHE A 97 -17.20 15.10 26.87
N TYR A 98 -17.65 14.65 25.70
CA TYR A 98 -19.06 14.50 25.37
C TYR A 98 -19.30 13.30 24.47
N THR A 99 -20.41 12.60 24.71
CA THR A 99 -20.90 11.50 23.88
C THR A 99 -22.27 11.86 23.34
N PHE A 100 -22.38 11.99 22.02
CA PHE A 100 -23.65 12.02 21.31
C PHE A 100 -24.09 10.58 21.06
N ASN A 101 -25.21 10.16 21.66
CA ASN A 101 -25.73 8.79 21.52
C ASN A 101 -27.14 8.84 20.93
N GLY A 102 -27.33 8.19 19.77
CA GLY A 102 -28.64 8.11 19.11
C GLY A 102 -29.16 9.43 18.54
N LYS A 103 -28.30 10.43 18.35
CA LYS A 103 -28.70 11.78 17.89
C LYS A 103 -28.08 12.10 16.54
N SER A 104 -28.91 12.52 15.59
CA SER A 104 -28.45 13.15 14.35
C SER A 104 -27.93 14.56 14.65
N VAL A 105 -26.63 14.79 14.47
CA VAL A 105 -25.96 16.03 14.90
C VAL A 105 -25.08 16.60 13.80
N THR A 106 -25.16 17.91 13.62
CA THR A 106 -24.24 18.68 12.75
C THR A 106 -23.46 19.68 13.60
N ILE A 107 -22.14 19.57 13.60
CA ILE A 107 -21.21 20.53 14.22
C ILE A 107 -20.51 21.28 13.10
N ARG A 108 -20.62 22.60 13.08
CA ARG A 108 -19.93 23.48 12.14
C ARG A 108 -19.11 24.50 12.88
N ALA A 109 -17.95 24.82 12.37
CA ALA A 109 -17.08 25.82 12.95
C ALA A 109 -16.66 26.86 11.91
N HIS A 110 -16.63 28.12 12.32
CA HIS A 110 -16.03 29.20 11.56
C HIS A 110 -14.50 29.23 11.77
N PRO A 111 -13.74 29.74 10.79
CA PRO A 111 -12.30 29.91 10.95
C PRO A 111 -11.94 30.68 12.23
N GLY A 112 -11.00 30.15 13.01
CA GLY A 112 -10.60 30.72 14.31
C GLY A 112 -11.36 30.20 15.51
N ALA A 113 -12.31 29.28 15.33
CA ALA A 113 -12.91 28.53 16.44
C ALA A 113 -12.03 27.35 16.85
N ILE A 114 -11.60 27.34 18.11
CA ILE A 114 -10.72 26.31 18.68
C ILE A 114 -11.43 25.65 19.85
N LEU A 115 -11.70 24.35 19.72
CA LEU A 115 -12.10 23.50 20.84
C LEU A 115 -10.84 22.81 21.39
N GLU A 116 -10.40 23.24 22.57
CA GLU A 116 -9.28 22.61 23.28
C GLU A 116 -9.80 21.70 24.39
N VAL A 117 -9.40 20.43 24.37
CA VAL A 117 -9.81 19.43 25.37
C VAL A 117 -8.60 18.89 26.15
N SER A 118 -8.77 18.56 27.42
CA SER A 118 -7.66 18.05 28.24
C SER A 118 -7.34 16.56 28.01
N ASP A 119 -8.30 15.76 27.55
CA ASP A 119 -8.13 14.30 27.43
C ASP A 119 -8.63 13.72 26.10
N GLN A 120 -9.88 13.24 26.01
CA GLN A 120 -10.47 12.77 24.76
C GLN A 120 -11.42 13.81 24.15
N GLY A 121 -11.56 13.79 22.82
CA GLY A 121 -12.41 14.75 22.11
C GLY A 121 -13.89 14.34 22.08
N LEU A 122 -14.46 14.28 20.87
CA LEU A 122 -15.88 14.05 20.64
C LEU A 122 -16.16 12.58 20.35
N ARG A 123 -17.17 12.02 21.01
CA ARG A 123 -17.66 10.66 20.76
C ARG A 123 -19.06 10.69 20.18
N PHE A 124 -19.30 9.86 19.17
CA PHE A 124 -20.59 9.65 18.55
C PHE A 124 -20.91 8.16 18.52
N GLU A 125 -22.10 7.79 18.96
CA GLU A 125 -22.56 6.40 19.06
C GLU A 125 -23.97 6.27 18.50
N ASN A 126 -24.26 5.15 17.83
CA ASN A 126 -25.61 4.75 17.44
C ASN A 126 -26.39 5.82 16.64
N SER A 127 -25.71 6.65 15.86
CA SER A 127 -26.29 7.83 15.22
C SER A 127 -26.44 7.61 13.70
N ASN A 128 -27.49 8.18 13.10
CA ASN A 128 -27.80 7.99 11.67
C ASN A 128 -27.45 9.21 10.80
N HIS A 129 -26.87 10.25 11.39
CA HIS A 129 -26.27 11.38 10.69
C HIS A 129 -25.28 12.08 11.62
N ILE A 130 -24.04 12.21 11.20
CA ILE A 130 -22.99 12.94 11.92
C ILE A 130 -22.27 13.82 10.91
N GLU A 131 -22.30 15.13 11.11
CA GLU A 131 -21.45 16.05 10.35
C GLU A 131 -20.55 16.81 11.34
N VAL A 132 -19.23 16.75 11.17
CA VAL A 132 -18.28 17.63 11.87
C VAL A 132 -17.44 18.35 10.82
N SER A 133 -17.63 19.67 10.72
CA SER A 133 -17.03 20.47 9.66
C SER A 133 -16.34 21.74 10.16
N GLY A 134 -15.08 21.94 9.76
CA GLY A 134 -14.35 23.20 9.98
C GLY A 134 -13.72 23.35 11.36
N LEU A 135 -13.79 22.34 12.23
CA LEU A 135 -13.44 22.47 13.64
C LEU A 135 -11.92 22.33 13.84
N THR A 136 -11.30 23.29 14.54
CA THR A 136 -9.98 23.08 15.13
C THR A 136 -10.16 22.41 16.49
N LEU A 137 -9.89 21.10 16.54
CA LEU A 137 -9.97 20.28 17.75
C LEU A 137 -8.56 19.92 18.19
N ARG A 138 -8.14 20.38 19.38
CA ARG A 138 -6.79 20.11 19.87
C ARG A 138 -6.79 19.61 21.31
N ARG A 139 -5.84 18.73 21.62
CA ARG A 139 -5.58 18.37 23.02
C ARG A 139 -4.67 19.41 23.70
N THR A 140 -4.90 19.71 24.98
CA THR A 140 -4.07 20.65 25.74
C THR A 140 -2.60 20.21 25.77
N THR A 141 -2.37 18.92 26.02
CA THR A 141 -1.02 18.32 26.03
C THR A 141 -0.89 17.30 24.90
N GLN A 142 0.32 17.11 24.39
CA GLN A 142 0.59 16.05 23.42
C GLN A 142 0.36 14.68 24.06
N ALA A 143 -0.47 13.85 23.44
CA ALA A 143 -0.53 12.43 23.77
C ALA A 143 0.59 11.68 23.04
N GLY A 144 1.27 10.79 23.76
CA GLY A 144 2.20 9.83 23.17
C GLY A 144 1.48 8.56 22.70
N TRP A 145 2.25 7.63 22.14
CA TRP A 145 1.82 6.30 21.69
C TRP A 145 1.14 5.51 22.82
N ALA A 146 -0.18 5.38 22.75
CA ALA A 146 -0.99 4.68 23.73
C ALA A 146 -2.44 4.62 23.28
N LYS A 147 -3.13 3.54 23.63
CA LYS A 147 -4.58 3.41 23.41
C LYS A 147 -5.39 4.54 24.06
N GLY A 148 -6.46 4.94 23.37
CA GLY A 148 -7.40 5.99 23.80
C GLY A 148 -6.92 7.41 23.45
N ARG A 149 -7.62 8.44 23.95
CA ARG A 149 -7.33 9.86 23.63
C ARG A 149 -7.47 10.17 22.15
N THR A 150 -8.53 9.68 21.53
CA THR A 150 -8.87 9.99 20.14
C THR A 150 -9.53 11.38 20.06
N GLY A 151 -9.27 12.10 18.96
CA GLY A 151 -9.90 13.39 18.67
C GLY A 151 -11.39 13.24 18.36
N ILE A 152 -11.73 12.59 17.26
CA ILE A 152 -13.12 12.27 16.91
C ILE A 152 -13.27 10.75 16.86
N TYR A 153 -14.19 10.20 17.63
CA TYR A 153 -14.50 8.78 17.63
C TYR A 153 -15.96 8.54 17.29
N VAL A 154 -16.20 7.73 16.27
CA VAL A 154 -17.53 7.36 15.79
C VAL A 154 -17.70 5.86 15.91
N GLU A 155 -18.81 5.41 16.46
CA GLU A 155 -19.09 4.00 16.69
C GLU A 155 -20.53 3.66 16.31
N ASN A 156 -20.71 2.52 15.63
CA ASN A 156 -22.02 1.99 15.25
C ASN A 156 -22.96 3.05 14.66
N SER A 157 -22.44 3.88 13.74
CA SER A 157 -23.15 5.04 13.20
C SER A 157 -23.06 5.07 11.68
N SER A 158 -24.07 5.65 11.04
CA SER A 158 -24.17 5.77 9.58
C SER A 158 -24.33 7.21 9.13
N ASN A 159 -24.02 7.49 7.85
CA ASN A 159 -24.09 8.81 7.23
C ASN A 159 -23.20 9.83 7.95
N VAL A 160 -21.90 9.54 7.93
CA VAL A 160 -20.87 10.27 8.67
C VAL A 160 -20.07 11.11 7.70
N ILE A 161 -19.99 12.42 7.95
CA ILE A 161 -19.15 13.37 7.22
C ILE A 161 -18.22 14.08 8.21
N LEU A 162 -16.92 13.79 8.12
CA LEU A 162 -15.87 14.46 8.89
C LEU A 162 -14.99 15.23 7.90
N GLN A 163 -15.10 16.55 7.87
CA GLN A 163 -14.47 17.35 6.83
C GLN A 163 -13.88 18.68 7.29
N ASN A 164 -12.84 19.16 6.61
CA ASN A 164 -12.27 20.49 6.87
C ASN A 164 -11.81 20.72 8.32
N ASN A 165 -11.55 19.67 9.10
CA ASN A 165 -11.16 19.78 10.50
C ASN A 165 -9.63 19.86 10.63
N ASP A 166 -9.14 20.56 11.66
CA ASP A 166 -7.74 20.54 12.09
C ASP A 166 -7.68 19.82 13.44
N ILE A 167 -7.12 18.61 13.47
CA ILE A 167 -7.09 17.74 14.67
C ILE A 167 -5.65 17.47 15.08
N SER A 168 -5.33 17.77 16.35
CA SER A 168 -3.96 17.63 16.83
C SER A 168 -3.77 17.30 18.30
N LYS A 169 -2.59 16.74 18.61
CA LYS A 169 -2.09 16.40 19.95
C LYS A 169 -2.79 15.22 20.64
N PHE A 170 -3.62 14.49 19.91
CA PHE A 170 -4.28 13.26 20.35
C PHE A 170 -3.39 12.04 20.12
N THR A 171 -3.79 10.88 20.62
CA THR A 171 -3.15 9.63 20.16
C THR A 171 -3.62 9.38 18.73
N ASP A 172 -4.92 9.17 18.54
CA ASP A 172 -5.55 9.05 17.22
C ASP A 172 -6.26 10.34 16.82
N GLY A 173 -6.21 10.69 15.54
CA GLY A 173 -6.97 11.82 14.99
C GLY A 173 -8.46 11.49 14.90
N ILE A 174 -8.79 10.58 13.99
CA ILE A 174 -10.16 10.13 13.71
C ILE A 174 -10.22 8.60 13.80
N GLY A 175 -11.09 8.09 14.68
CA GLY A 175 -11.44 6.68 14.77
C GLY A 175 -12.88 6.45 14.34
N VAL A 176 -13.12 5.55 13.39
CA VAL A 176 -14.48 5.13 13.01
C VAL A 176 -14.59 3.62 13.12
N ASN A 177 -15.42 3.17 14.05
CA ASN A 177 -15.78 1.78 14.22
C ASN A 177 -17.21 1.58 13.72
N GLY A 178 -17.44 0.64 12.80
CA GLY A 178 -18.79 0.35 12.32
C GLY A 178 -19.60 -0.50 13.29
N SER A 179 -20.42 -1.39 12.73
CA SER A 179 -21.34 -2.22 13.50
C SER A 179 -20.64 -3.44 14.10
N SER A 180 -21.13 -3.93 15.22
CA SER A 180 -20.73 -5.27 15.71
C SER A 180 -21.33 -6.41 14.88
N SER A 181 -22.29 -6.13 13.98
CA SER A 181 -22.96 -7.10 13.12
C SER A 181 -22.56 -6.96 11.65
N GLN A 182 -22.15 -8.05 11.03
CA GLN A 182 -21.95 -8.13 9.58
C GLN A 182 -23.26 -8.10 8.80
N GLU A 183 -24.36 -8.63 9.37
CA GLU A 183 -25.68 -8.64 8.73
C GLU A 183 -26.31 -7.24 8.71
N ASN A 184 -25.97 -6.40 9.70
CA ASN A 184 -26.45 -5.03 9.83
C ASN A 184 -25.26 -4.06 9.95
N PRO A 185 -24.48 -3.89 8.86
CA PRO A 185 -23.30 -3.05 8.85
C PRO A 185 -23.66 -1.56 8.89
N SER A 186 -22.77 -0.76 9.48
CA SER A 186 -22.85 0.70 9.41
C SER A 186 -22.49 1.19 8.00
N ARG A 187 -23.01 2.35 7.58
CA ARG A 187 -22.98 2.77 6.17
C ARG A 187 -22.51 4.20 5.99
N ASN A 188 -21.95 4.49 4.83
CA ASN A 188 -21.67 5.84 4.33
C ASN A 188 -20.78 6.67 5.26
N VAL A 189 -19.47 6.46 5.19
CA VAL A 189 -18.49 7.29 5.92
C VAL A 189 -17.63 8.07 4.93
N ILE A 190 -17.55 9.38 5.12
CA ILE A 190 -16.72 10.31 4.34
C ILE A 190 -15.81 11.08 5.30
N ILE A 191 -14.49 10.88 5.15
CA ILE A 191 -13.45 11.60 5.89
C ILE A 191 -12.62 12.36 4.86
N ARG A 192 -12.83 13.67 4.75
CA ARG A 192 -12.21 14.44 3.65
C ARG A 192 -11.66 15.80 4.00
N ASN A 193 -10.57 16.20 3.35
CA ASN A 193 -9.98 17.53 3.50
C ASN A 193 -9.70 17.91 4.97
N ASN A 194 -9.32 16.94 5.81
CA ASN A 194 -8.91 17.21 7.18
C ASN A 194 -7.39 17.36 7.24
N LYS A 195 -6.93 18.11 8.24
CA LYS A 195 -5.54 18.26 8.60
C LYS A 195 -5.29 17.58 9.94
N LEU A 196 -4.52 16.51 9.94
CA LEU A 196 -4.37 15.59 11.07
C LEU A 196 -2.90 15.51 11.45
N HIS A 197 -2.53 16.08 12.60
CA HIS A 197 -1.11 16.24 12.90
C HIS A 197 -0.71 16.23 14.37
N HIS A 198 0.56 15.89 14.62
CA HIS A 198 1.09 15.73 15.96
C HIS A 198 0.26 14.69 16.73
N LEU A 199 0.22 13.47 16.18
CA LEU A 199 -0.60 12.37 16.69
C LEU A 199 0.29 11.25 17.24
N GLY A 200 -0.10 10.69 18.38
CA GLY A 200 0.65 9.63 19.05
C GLY A 200 0.65 8.31 18.27
N GLU A 201 -0.45 8.00 17.57
CA GLU A 201 -0.67 6.80 16.74
C GLU A 201 -1.25 7.23 15.38
N GLU A 202 -2.50 6.88 15.06
CA GLU A 202 -3.05 6.96 13.72
C GLU A 202 -3.76 8.29 13.44
N PRO A 203 -3.44 9.00 12.33
CA PRO A 203 -4.30 10.04 11.80
C PRO A 203 -5.74 9.57 11.57
N ILE A 204 -5.91 8.46 10.85
CA ILE A 204 -7.23 7.90 10.54
C ILE A 204 -7.19 6.40 10.76
N ALA A 205 -8.14 5.89 11.52
CA ALA A 205 -8.34 4.47 11.67
C ALA A 205 -9.81 4.10 11.51
N VAL A 206 -10.09 3.20 10.57
CA VAL A 206 -11.43 2.74 10.23
C VAL A 206 -11.51 1.24 10.40
N ARG A 207 -12.49 0.79 11.20
CA ARG A 207 -12.54 -0.58 11.70
C ARG A 207 -13.97 -1.13 11.66
N THR A 208 -14.10 -2.41 11.31
CA THR A 208 -15.26 -3.28 11.59
C THR A 208 -16.57 -2.92 10.87
N ASN A 209 -17.01 -3.77 9.94
CA ASN A 209 -18.36 -3.84 9.35
C ASN A 209 -18.95 -2.48 8.92
N LEU A 210 -18.18 -1.77 8.10
CA LEU A 210 -18.63 -0.59 7.35
C LEU A 210 -18.82 -0.98 5.88
N THR A 211 -19.93 -0.58 5.26
CA THR A 211 -20.23 -0.97 3.86
C THR A 211 -19.60 -0.07 2.80
N PHE A 212 -19.28 1.17 3.17
CA PHE A 212 -18.74 2.18 2.28
C PHE A 212 -17.95 3.22 3.07
N VAL A 213 -16.69 3.42 2.68
CA VAL A 213 -15.80 4.40 3.31
C VAL A 213 -15.01 5.14 2.24
N MET A 214 -15.03 6.47 2.32
CA MET A 214 -14.16 7.35 1.55
C MET A 214 -13.25 8.12 2.50
N ILE A 215 -11.95 8.06 2.23
CA ILE A 215 -10.90 8.82 2.90
C ILE A 215 -10.17 9.61 1.82
N SER A 216 -10.43 10.91 1.70
CA SER A 216 -9.90 11.67 0.58
C SER A 216 -9.35 13.06 0.91
N GLN A 217 -8.29 13.46 0.22
CA GLN A 217 -7.74 14.83 0.32
C GLN A 217 -7.29 15.22 1.74
N ASN A 218 -6.99 14.26 2.62
CA ASN A 218 -6.51 14.57 3.97
C ASN A 218 -5.00 14.82 3.96
N ASP A 219 -4.58 15.77 4.79
CA ASP A 219 -3.18 16.12 5.04
C ASP A 219 -2.77 15.56 6.42
N CYS A 220 -1.92 14.54 6.40
CA CYS A 220 -1.51 13.77 7.58
C CYS A 220 -0.01 13.89 7.80
N TYR A 221 0.41 14.49 8.93
CA TYR A 221 1.83 14.67 9.22
C TYR A 221 2.19 14.65 10.70
N ARG A 222 3.46 14.32 11.00
CA ARG A 222 3.98 14.19 12.38
C ARG A 222 3.14 13.24 13.23
N TYR A 223 3.20 11.96 12.89
CA TYR A 223 2.61 10.86 13.64
C TYR A 223 3.57 9.67 13.75
N LEU A 224 3.27 8.70 14.63
CA LEU A 224 4.03 7.45 14.79
C LEU A 224 3.25 6.20 14.35
N GLY A 225 1.91 6.22 14.35
CA GLY A 225 1.06 5.07 14.00
C GLY A 225 1.05 4.78 12.53
N ASP A 226 0.14 3.91 12.13
CA ASP A 226 -0.24 3.80 10.73
C ASP A 226 -0.81 5.15 10.27
N GLY A 227 -0.49 5.59 9.06
CA GLY A 227 -1.01 6.85 8.53
C GLY A 227 -2.52 6.76 8.29
N ILE A 228 -2.96 5.69 7.62
CA ILE A 228 -4.37 5.32 7.47
C ILE A 228 -4.49 3.83 7.70
N LEU A 229 -5.30 3.44 8.69
CA LEU A 229 -5.50 2.06 9.10
C LEU A 229 -6.91 1.56 8.74
N ILE A 230 -6.99 0.44 8.02
CA ILE A 230 -8.24 -0.21 7.62
C ILE A 230 -8.34 -1.62 8.21
N LYS A 231 -9.48 -1.93 8.84
CA LYS A 231 -9.82 -3.27 9.36
C LYS A 231 -11.24 -3.69 8.97
N ALA A 232 -11.40 -4.92 8.46
CA ALA A 232 -12.70 -5.60 8.27
C ALA A 232 -13.83 -4.72 7.71
N THR A 233 -13.56 -3.99 6.63
CA THR A 233 -14.45 -2.98 6.03
C THR A 233 -14.60 -3.20 4.53
N TRP A 234 -15.74 -2.84 3.95
CA TRP A 234 -16.07 -3.05 2.54
C TRP A 234 -16.14 -1.73 1.75
N ASN A 235 -15.79 -1.79 0.47
CA ASN A 235 -15.83 -0.67 -0.49
C ASN A 235 -15.12 0.57 0.06
N VAL A 236 -13.80 0.46 0.18
CA VAL A 236 -12.93 1.47 0.78
C VAL A 236 -12.21 2.23 -0.32
N PHE A 237 -12.35 3.55 -0.34
CA PHE A 237 -11.67 4.45 -1.27
C PHE A 237 -10.74 5.38 -0.52
N ILE A 238 -9.43 5.20 -0.70
CA ILE A 238 -8.38 6.04 -0.10
C ILE A 238 -7.72 6.81 -1.22
N THR A 239 -8.07 8.09 -1.37
CA THR A 239 -7.76 8.84 -2.60
C THR A 239 -7.20 10.23 -2.34
N ASN A 240 -6.16 10.63 -3.08
CA ASN A 240 -5.62 11.99 -3.01
C ASN A 240 -5.17 12.44 -1.60
N ASN A 241 -4.81 11.51 -0.71
CA ASN A 241 -4.30 11.88 0.62
C ASN A 241 -2.80 12.18 0.56
N TYR A 242 -2.35 13.07 1.44
CA TYR A 242 -0.94 13.42 1.59
C TYR A 242 -0.43 12.99 2.96
N LEU A 243 0.32 11.90 3.00
CA LEU A 243 0.95 11.37 4.22
C LEU A 243 2.43 11.73 4.18
N HIS A 244 2.89 12.58 5.08
CA HIS A 244 4.26 13.09 4.99
C HIS A 244 4.85 13.51 6.33
N THR A 245 6.16 13.75 6.35
CA THR A 245 6.89 14.27 7.53
C THR A 245 6.52 13.52 8.82
N PRO A 246 6.66 12.18 8.86
CA PRO A 246 6.41 11.43 10.10
C PRO A 246 7.40 11.88 11.18
N VAL A 247 7.08 11.59 12.45
CA VAL A 247 8.02 11.86 13.54
C VAL A 247 9.22 10.93 13.38
N LEU A 248 10.41 11.48 13.51
CA LEU A 248 11.67 10.72 13.46
C LEU A 248 12.33 10.70 14.85
N SER A 249 13.10 9.64 15.12
CA SER A 249 13.89 9.53 16.37
C SER A 249 14.93 10.64 16.58
N THR A 250 15.20 11.42 15.54
CA THR A 250 16.08 12.59 15.55
C THR A 250 15.36 13.90 15.86
N ASP A 251 14.03 13.90 15.90
CA ASP A 251 13.24 15.10 16.19
C ASP A 251 13.35 15.46 17.68
N SER A 252 13.43 16.76 17.98
CA SER A 252 13.63 17.25 19.35
C SER A 252 12.50 16.88 20.32
N ASP A 253 11.29 16.67 19.79
CA ASP A 253 10.09 16.32 20.53
C ASP A 253 9.71 14.83 20.43
N TYR A 254 10.55 14.00 19.79
CA TYR A 254 10.31 12.55 19.65
C TYR A 254 9.99 11.87 20.99
N ALA A 255 10.70 12.25 22.06
CA ALA A 255 10.47 11.72 23.41
C ALA A 255 9.03 11.92 23.92
N THR A 256 8.33 12.96 23.44
CA THR A 256 6.94 13.23 23.82
C THR A 256 5.98 12.27 23.11
N PHE A 257 6.27 11.90 21.86
CA PHE A 257 5.50 10.90 21.13
C PHE A 257 5.71 9.48 21.68
N THR A 258 6.90 9.18 22.22
CA THR A 258 7.21 7.84 22.74
C THR A 258 6.92 7.64 24.24
N ALA A 259 6.51 8.69 24.97
CA ALA A 259 6.31 8.65 26.42
C ALA A 259 5.05 7.89 26.89
N GLY A 260 4.39 7.12 26.02
CA GLY A 260 3.12 6.45 26.33
C GLY A 260 3.26 5.08 27.00
N GLN A 261 2.12 4.38 27.16
CA GLN A 261 2.02 3.17 28.01
C GLN A 261 2.72 1.93 27.43
N GLU A 262 3.03 1.91 26.13
CA GLU A 262 3.60 0.74 25.43
C GLU A 262 5.05 0.96 24.96
N GLY A 263 5.89 1.56 25.82
CA GLY A 263 7.23 2.08 25.47
C GLY A 263 8.19 1.13 24.74
N THR A 264 8.07 -0.20 24.88
CA THR A 264 8.95 -1.17 24.19
C THR A 264 8.53 -1.46 22.75
N ASN A 265 7.28 -1.20 22.37
CA ASN A 265 6.71 -1.52 21.06
C ASN A 265 6.46 -0.29 20.18
N VAL A 266 6.83 0.91 20.66
CA VAL A 266 6.58 2.16 19.94
C VAL A 266 7.34 2.17 18.60
N PRO A 267 6.67 2.46 17.48
CA PRO A 267 7.33 2.61 16.18
C PRO A 267 8.37 3.73 16.19
N LYS A 268 9.44 3.53 15.43
CA LYS A 268 10.51 4.54 15.28
C LYS A 268 10.17 5.62 14.25
N VAL A 269 9.22 5.33 13.36
CA VAL A 269 8.75 6.19 12.25
C VAL A 269 7.30 5.82 11.96
N GLY A 270 6.45 6.82 11.72
CA GLY A 270 5.06 6.63 11.27
C GLY A 270 4.91 5.87 9.96
N GLY A 271 3.89 5.03 9.88
CA GLY A 271 3.54 4.18 8.75
C GLY A 271 2.82 4.89 7.60
N GLY A 272 2.60 4.17 6.51
CA GLY A 272 1.78 4.59 5.38
C GLY A 272 0.33 4.13 5.53
N ILE A 273 -0.23 3.54 4.48
CA ILE A 273 -1.60 3.01 4.47
C ILE A 273 -1.55 1.51 4.77
N THR A 274 -2.37 1.02 5.70
CA THR A 274 -2.43 -0.39 6.07
C THR A 274 -3.83 -0.97 5.96
N CYS A 275 -3.88 -2.23 5.55
CA CYS A 275 -4.99 -3.13 5.80
C CYS A 275 -4.47 -4.30 6.61
N ASN A 276 -5.01 -4.49 7.81
CA ASN A 276 -4.74 -5.62 8.69
C ASN A 276 -6.03 -6.30 9.14
N ASN A 277 -5.92 -7.56 9.55
CA ASN A 277 -7.04 -8.40 9.97
C ASN A 277 -6.87 -8.90 11.42
N GLU A 278 -6.40 -8.02 12.31
CA GLU A 278 -6.09 -8.32 13.72
C GLU A 278 -7.27 -8.82 14.57
N GLY A 279 -8.52 -8.64 14.13
CA GLY A 279 -9.71 -8.98 14.93
C GLY A 279 -10.95 -9.35 14.12
N GLY A 280 -10.79 -9.72 12.85
CA GLY A 280 -11.90 -9.96 11.93
C GLY A 280 -12.02 -11.42 11.50
N GLU A 281 -13.25 -11.93 11.50
CA GLU A 281 -13.62 -13.18 10.81
C GLU A 281 -13.59 -13.00 9.27
N THR A 282 -13.63 -11.75 8.78
CA THR A 282 -13.58 -11.42 7.35
C THR A 282 -12.63 -10.25 7.09
N GLY A 283 -11.72 -10.43 6.12
CA GLY A 283 -10.82 -9.39 5.65
C GLY A 283 -11.51 -8.16 5.04
N ALA A 284 -10.77 -7.07 4.81
CA ALA A 284 -11.29 -5.92 4.07
C ALA A 284 -11.61 -6.31 2.62
N ARG A 285 -12.66 -5.72 2.03
CA ARG A 285 -13.14 -6.07 0.69
C ARG A 285 -13.20 -4.86 -0.23
N SER A 286 -12.80 -5.00 -1.49
CA SER A 286 -12.87 -3.94 -2.51
C SER A 286 -12.20 -2.65 -2.03
N MET A 287 -10.88 -2.71 -1.80
CA MET A 287 -10.09 -1.55 -1.42
C MET A 287 -9.45 -0.89 -2.64
N HIS A 288 -9.64 0.41 -2.78
CA HIS A 288 -9.09 1.24 -3.85
C HIS A 288 -8.21 2.31 -3.22
N ILE A 289 -6.90 2.16 -3.38
CA ILE A 289 -5.88 3.06 -2.86
C ILE A 289 -5.24 3.75 -4.06
N HIS A 290 -5.65 4.98 -4.36
CA HIS A 290 -5.18 5.65 -5.57
C HIS A 290 -4.88 7.13 -5.45
N ASP A 291 -3.94 7.61 -6.28
CA ASP A 291 -3.52 9.02 -6.33
C ASP A 291 -3.04 9.60 -4.99
N ASN A 292 -2.60 8.78 -4.03
CA ASN A 292 -2.04 9.26 -2.77
C ASN A 292 -0.56 9.61 -2.92
N SER A 293 -0.09 10.56 -2.11
CA SER A 293 1.33 10.88 -1.97
C SER A 293 1.80 10.49 -0.57
N VAL A 294 2.71 9.52 -0.50
CA VAL A 294 3.22 8.96 0.75
C VAL A 294 4.73 9.17 0.83
N ILE A 295 5.18 10.06 1.71
CA ILE A 295 6.55 10.57 1.74
C ILE A 295 7.20 10.41 3.12
N GLY A 296 8.33 9.71 3.15
CA GLY A 296 9.19 9.65 4.34
C GLY A 296 8.73 8.67 5.42
N THR A 297 7.62 7.96 5.20
CA THR A 297 7.01 6.99 6.13
C THR A 297 7.82 5.69 6.25
N ALA A 298 7.49 4.86 7.23
CA ALA A 298 8.10 3.56 7.46
C ALA A 298 7.88 2.59 6.27
N PHE A 299 6.68 2.61 5.69
CA PHE A 299 6.25 1.86 4.51
C PHE A 299 5.24 2.68 3.71
N GLY A 300 4.97 2.32 2.45
CA GLY A 300 3.97 2.97 1.61
C GLY A 300 2.57 2.38 1.82
N VAL A 301 2.38 1.13 1.42
CA VAL A 301 1.14 0.35 1.58
C VAL A 301 1.46 -1.05 2.11
N GLY A 302 0.81 -1.46 3.20
CA GLY A 302 0.87 -2.81 3.72
C GLY A 302 -0.50 -3.49 3.66
N LEU A 303 -0.60 -4.64 2.98
CA LEU A 303 -1.84 -5.37 2.77
C LEU A 303 -1.73 -6.80 3.31
N ILE A 304 -2.63 -7.16 4.23
CA ILE A 304 -2.80 -8.53 4.74
C ILE A 304 -4.28 -8.83 5.00
N GLY A 305 -4.71 -10.04 4.62
CA GLY A 305 -6.06 -10.56 4.89
C GLY A 305 -7.15 -9.75 4.21
N PHE A 306 -7.22 -9.78 2.88
CA PHE A 306 -8.16 -8.97 2.10
C PHE A 306 -8.73 -9.70 0.88
N GLN A 307 -9.88 -9.23 0.41
CA GLN A 307 -10.53 -9.68 -0.81
C GLN A 307 -10.67 -8.51 -1.80
N GLY A 308 -9.72 -8.40 -2.72
CA GLY A 308 -9.71 -7.32 -3.71
C GLY A 308 -9.04 -6.05 -3.17
N ALA A 309 -7.81 -5.78 -3.62
CA ALA A 309 -7.10 -4.54 -3.34
C ALA A 309 -6.43 -3.97 -4.60
N PHE A 310 -6.70 -2.70 -4.88
CA PHE A 310 -6.20 -1.97 -6.05
C PHE A 310 -5.33 -0.81 -5.56
N VAL A 311 -4.03 -0.90 -5.75
CA VAL A 311 -3.05 0.14 -5.41
C VAL A 311 -2.59 0.79 -6.70
N THR A 312 -3.18 1.93 -7.07
CA THR A 312 -3.00 2.51 -8.39
C THR A 312 -2.57 3.98 -8.39
N SER A 313 -1.68 4.37 -9.31
CA SER A 313 -1.32 5.79 -9.51
C SER A 313 -0.81 6.55 -8.27
N ASN A 314 -0.30 5.86 -7.25
CA ASN A 314 0.22 6.51 -6.05
C ASN A 314 1.68 6.94 -6.26
N PHE A 315 2.07 7.99 -5.52
CA PHE A 315 3.45 8.46 -5.44
C PHE A 315 4.07 8.10 -4.08
N PHE A 316 5.18 7.37 -4.10
CA PHE A 316 5.93 6.98 -2.91
C PHE A 316 7.33 7.56 -2.95
N LYS A 317 7.73 8.26 -1.88
CA LYS A 317 9.08 8.84 -1.81
C LYS A 317 9.76 8.67 -0.47
N ASN A 318 11.05 8.34 -0.48
CA ASN A 318 11.92 8.30 0.72
C ASN A 318 11.42 7.34 1.82
N ILE A 319 10.89 6.17 1.45
CA ILE A 319 10.34 5.19 2.40
C ILE A 319 11.46 4.53 3.23
N ARG A 320 11.29 4.37 4.55
CA ARG A 320 12.42 4.21 5.48
C ARG A 320 12.67 2.82 6.06
N ASN A 321 11.64 2.03 6.37
CA ASN A 321 11.78 0.88 7.27
C ASN A 321 11.51 -0.47 6.62
N SER A 322 10.58 -0.58 5.68
CA SER A 322 10.23 -1.85 5.03
C SER A 322 9.90 -1.67 3.55
N SER A 323 9.31 -2.69 2.94
CA SER A 323 8.92 -2.67 1.53
C SER A 323 7.94 -1.51 1.27
N VAL A 324 8.03 -0.87 0.10
CA VAL A 324 7.15 0.29 -0.21
C VAL A 324 5.71 -0.17 -0.34
N ILE A 325 5.45 -1.18 -1.16
CA ILE A 325 4.17 -1.88 -1.22
C ILE A 325 4.43 -3.32 -0.82
N SER A 326 3.71 -3.82 0.17
CA SER A 326 3.80 -5.20 0.62
C SER A 326 2.44 -5.88 0.61
N VAL A 327 2.38 -7.02 -0.07
CA VAL A 327 1.29 -8.00 -0.02
C VAL A 327 1.89 -9.26 0.60
N SER A 328 1.67 -9.45 1.90
CA SER A 328 2.32 -10.53 2.65
C SER A 328 1.39 -11.14 3.69
N PHE A 329 1.63 -12.42 4.00
CA PHE A 329 1.00 -13.17 5.09
C PHE A 329 1.80 -13.18 6.41
N LEU A 330 2.91 -12.44 6.51
CA LEU A 330 3.75 -12.41 7.74
C LEU A 330 3.53 -11.12 8.55
N PRO A 331 3.45 -11.14 9.91
CA PRO A 331 3.31 -12.25 10.87
C PRO A 331 1.87 -12.37 11.45
N SER A 332 1.56 -13.54 12.03
CA SER A 332 0.23 -13.96 12.54
C SER A 332 -0.46 -12.98 13.49
N GLN A 333 0.24 -12.08 14.17
CA GLN A 333 -0.42 -11.10 15.04
C GLN A 333 -1.30 -10.11 14.27
N PHE A 334 -1.01 -9.84 12.99
CA PHE A 334 -1.75 -8.89 12.14
C PHE A 334 -2.79 -9.55 11.22
N ASN A 335 -2.84 -10.88 11.22
CA ASN A 335 -3.86 -11.71 10.60
C ASN A 335 -3.93 -13.08 11.32
N PRO A 336 -4.39 -13.11 12.59
CA PRO A 336 -4.34 -14.32 13.43
C PRO A 336 -5.23 -15.45 12.93
N ASN A 337 -6.17 -15.14 12.03
CA ASN A 337 -7.10 -16.11 11.43
C ASN A 337 -6.65 -16.59 10.04
N ASP A 338 -5.43 -16.24 9.60
CA ASP A 338 -4.87 -16.63 8.31
C ASP A 338 -5.82 -16.37 7.11
N VAL A 339 -6.56 -15.25 7.15
CA VAL A 339 -7.45 -14.88 6.05
C VAL A 339 -6.64 -14.68 4.77
N SER A 340 -7.08 -15.32 3.68
CA SER A 340 -6.34 -15.31 2.43
C SER A 340 -6.32 -13.95 1.73
N ASN A 341 -5.28 -13.68 0.93
CA ASN A 341 -5.24 -12.55 0.00
C ASN A 341 -5.76 -13.03 -1.35
N HIS A 342 -6.95 -12.59 -1.79
CA HIS A 342 -7.53 -13.13 -3.02
C HIS A 342 -6.96 -12.47 -4.28
N ILE A 343 -7.42 -11.25 -4.60
CA ILE A 343 -7.06 -10.52 -5.81
C ILE A 343 -6.39 -9.21 -5.45
N PHE A 344 -5.26 -8.91 -6.09
CA PHE A 344 -4.65 -7.58 -5.99
C PHE A 344 -4.12 -7.06 -7.33
N VAL A 345 -4.16 -5.73 -7.48
CA VAL A 345 -3.60 -5.00 -8.61
C VAL A 345 -2.72 -3.88 -8.06
N ILE A 346 -1.45 -3.86 -8.47
CA ILE A 346 -0.50 -2.77 -8.19
C ILE A 346 -0.12 -2.15 -9.52
N GLN A 347 -0.72 -1.02 -9.88
CA GLN A 347 -0.61 -0.47 -11.24
C GLN A 347 -0.27 1.01 -11.30
N GLY A 348 0.63 1.41 -12.19
CA GLY A 348 0.84 2.82 -12.52
C GLY A 348 1.43 3.66 -11.38
N ASN A 349 1.96 3.03 -10.32
CA ASN A 349 2.55 3.75 -9.19
C ASN A 349 3.94 4.26 -9.54
N TYR A 350 4.33 5.38 -8.93
CA TYR A 350 5.69 5.91 -9.00
C TYR A 350 6.38 5.77 -7.64
N ILE A 351 7.42 4.93 -7.60
CA ILE A 351 8.25 4.71 -6.42
C ILE A 351 9.61 5.36 -6.65
N ASP A 352 9.92 6.41 -5.89
CA ASP A 352 11.18 7.15 -5.92
C ASP A 352 11.89 7.08 -4.57
N THR A 353 13.01 6.37 -4.52
CA THR A 353 13.92 6.31 -3.36
C THR A 353 13.36 5.54 -2.15
N ILE A 354 14.11 4.52 -1.74
CA ILE A 354 13.98 3.86 -0.44
C ILE A 354 15.14 4.36 0.43
N SER A 355 14.82 5.04 1.52
CA SER A 355 15.76 5.67 2.45
C SER A 355 16.13 4.75 3.60
N ARG A 356 16.51 3.50 3.30
CA ARG A 356 16.91 2.48 4.28
C ARG A 356 18.38 2.10 4.08
N SER A 357 19.25 2.52 4.99
CA SER A 357 20.69 2.26 4.87
C SER A 357 21.16 0.94 5.51
N SER A 358 20.43 0.41 6.49
CA SER A 358 20.92 -0.69 7.34
C SER A 358 20.72 -2.09 6.75
N SER A 359 19.72 -2.29 5.87
CA SER A 359 19.52 -3.57 5.20
C SER A 359 18.69 -3.44 3.91
N PRO A 360 18.95 -4.29 2.90
CA PRO A 360 18.11 -4.37 1.71
C PRO A 360 16.63 -4.65 2.03
N THR A 361 15.74 -4.11 1.20
CA THR A 361 14.28 -4.34 1.21
C THR A 361 13.79 -4.19 -0.23
N SER A 362 12.48 -4.22 -0.48
CA SER A 362 11.93 -4.18 -1.85
C SER A 362 11.06 -2.95 -2.09
N ALA A 363 10.93 -2.52 -3.35
CA ALA A 363 9.91 -1.55 -3.71
C ALA A 363 8.53 -2.22 -3.68
N ILE A 364 8.38 -3.36 -4.33
CA ILE A 364 7.15 -4.16 -4.27
C ILE A 364 7.49 -5.57 -3.80
N GLU A 365 6.83 -6.01 -2.74
CA GLU A 365 6.87 -7.38 -2.24
C GLU A 365 5.49 -8.02 -2.36
N ALA A 366 5.39 -9.12 -3.10
CA ALA A 366 4.21 -9.96 -3.13
C ALA A 366 4.66 -11.41 -2.86
N ARG A 367 4.54 -11.85 -1.61
CA ARG A 367 4.99 -13.17 -1.16
C ARG A 367 3.95 -13.83 -0.26
N THR A 368 3.84 -15.15 -0.40
CA THR A 368 3.03 -16.01 0.47
C THR A 368 3.94 -16.99 1.22
N ASN A 369 3.55 -17.37 2.44
CA ASN A 369 4.27 -18.42 3.18
C ASN A 369 3.83 -19.83 2.76
N ASN A 370 2.63 -19.95 2.17
CA ASN A 370 2.02 -21.21 1.78
C ASN A 370 2.28 -21.53 0.30
N GLY A 371 3.22 -20.83 -0.35
CA GLY A 371 3.42 -20.92 -1.79
C GLY A 371 2.20 -20.47 -2.57
N VAL A 372 1.96 -21.08 -3.74
CA VAL A 372 0.91 -20.68 -4.68
C VAL A 372 -0.50 -20.67 -4.05
N GLU A 373 -0.76 -21.45 -3.00
CA GLU A 373 -2.07 -21.60 -2.36
C GLU A 373 -2.48 -20.42 -1.47
N GLY A 374 -1.54 -19.55 -1.09
CA GLY A 374 -1.83 -18.39 -0.24
C GLY A 374 -2.47 -17.22 -0.97
N MET A 375 -2.54 -17.23 -2.30
CA MET A 375 -2.95 -16.04 -3.05
C MET A 375 -3.51 -16.43 -4.42
N ASP A 376 -4.72 -15.95 -4.75
CA ASP A 376 -5.40 -16.41 -5.95
C ASP A 376 -4.74 -15.85 -7.22
N ILE A 377 -4.81 -14.53 -7.41
CA ILE A 377 -4.31 -13.85 -8.63
C ILE A 377 -3.77 -12.46 -8.29
N GLY A 378 -2.54 -12.20 -8.72
CA GLY A 378 -1.91 -10.89 -8.62
C GLY A 378 -1.56 -10.24 -9.96
N VAL A 379 -1.69 -8.92 -10.05
CA VAL A 379 -1.16 -8.15 -11.19
C VAL A 379 -0.30 -6.99 -10.69
N ILE A 380 0.92 -6.89 -11.21
CA ILE A 380 1.83 -5.76 -10.98
C ILE A 380 2.17 -5.16 -12.34
N SER A 381 1.61 -4.00 -12.69
CA SER A 381 1.81 -3.46 -14.04
C SER A 381 2.08 -1.97 -14.14
N ASP A 382 2.81 -1.58 -15.18
CA ASP A 382 2.96 -0.18 -15.60
C ASP A 382 3.53 0.74 -14.50
N ASN A 383 4.22 0.20 -13.49
CA ASN A 383 4.82 0.97 -12.41
C ASN A 383 6.20 1.54 -12.83
N ILE A 384 6.54 2.71 -12.30
CA ILE A 384 7.89 3.28 -12.40
C ILE A 384 8.58 3.09 -11.06
N ILE A 385 9.64 2.27 -11.03
CA ILE A 385 10.28 1.81 -9.80
C ILE A 385 11.75 2.22 -9.80
N ILE A 386 12.10 3.18 -8.95
CA ILE A 386 13.45 3.74 -8.82
C ILE A 386 13.85 3.78 -7.34
N PRO A 387 14.23 2.65 -6.72
CA PRO A 387 14.51 2.59 -5.29
C PRO A 387 15.79 3.31 -4.87
N ASN A 388 16.68 3.68 -5.80
CA ASN A 388 17.93 4.42 -5.54
C ASN A 388 18.81 3.81 -4.44
N GLY A 389 18.95 2.48 -4.43
CA GLY A 389 19.75 1.79 -3.41
C GLY A 389 19.95 0.32 -3.71
N ASN A 390 20.71 -0.36 -2.84
CA ASN A 390 20.89 -1.81 -2.90
C ASN A 390 19.65 -2.54 -2.37
N HIS A 391 18.54 -2.35 -3.09
CA HIS A 391 17.20 -2.85 -2.79
C HIS A 391 16.67 -3.65 -3.97
N TRP A 392 15.66 -4.46 -3.73
CA TRP A 392 14.92 -5.11 -4.80
C TRP A 392 13.92 -4.13 -5.43
N GLY A 393 13.76 -4.21 -6.76
CA GLY A 393 12.63 -3.59 -7.44
C GLY A 393 11.35 -4.33 -7.08
N ILE A 394 11.16 -5.51 -7.67
CA ILE A 394 10.00 -6.37 -7.40
C ILE A 394 10.47 -7.74 -6.87
N ILE A 395 9.83 -8.21 -5.81
CA ILE A 395 9.89 -9.60 -5.39
C ILE A 395 8.50 -10.21 -5.47
N ALA A 396 8.38 -11.34 -6.17
CA ALA A 396 7.10 -11.98 -6.42
C ALA A 396 7.20 -13.51 -6.30
N ASP A 397 6.23 -14.09 -5.60
CA ASP A 397 6.06 -15.53 -5.40
C ASP A 397 4.57 -15.89 -5.53
N GLY A 398 4.21 -16.79 -6.45
CA GLY A 398 2.84 -17.23 -6.69
C GLY A 398 2.30 -16.85 -8.08
N ASN A 399 0.98 -17.00 -8.26
CA ASN A 399 0.27 -16.71 -9.51
C ASN A 399 0.16 -15.19 -9.76
N ILE A 400 1.27 -14.56 -10.12
CA ILE A 400 1.37 -13.11 -10.34
C ILE A 400 1.80 -12.82 -11.77
N ILE A 401 1.06 -11.91 -12.42
CA ILE A 401 1.43 -11.34 -13.72
C ILE A 401 2.13 -9.99 -13.48
N ILE A 402 3.36 -9.87 -13.97
CA ILE A 402 4.18 -8.66 -13.88
C ILE A 402 4.40 -8.11 -15.29
N LYS A 403 3.83 -6.95 -15.64
CA LYS A 403 3.92 -6.45 -17.02
C LYS A 403 4.11 -4.95 -17.18
N GLY A 404 4.86 -4.53 -18.20
CA GLY A 404 4.97 -3.11 -18.55
C GLY A 404 5.69 -2.22 -17.52
N ASN A 405 6.32 -2.79 -16.49
CA ASN A 405 6.98 -2.01 -15.46
C ASN A 405 8.33 -1.46 -15.94
N TYR A 406 8.68 -0.26 -15.51
CA TYR A 406 10.00 0.33 -15.67
C TYR A 406 10.75 0.26 -14.33
N ILE A 407 11.90 -0.42 -14.30
CA ILE A 407 12.72 -0.57 -13.09
C ILE A 407 14.14 -0.08 -13.35
N ALA A 408 14.62 0.86 -12.53
CA ALA A 408 15.96 1.43 -12.65
C ALA A 408 16.60 1.63 -11.28
N LYS A 409 17.94 1.65 -11.21
CA LYS A 409 18.68 1.95 -9.96
C LYS A 409 18.26 1.08 -8.75
N ALA A 410 17.90 -0.17 -9.02
CA ALA A 410 17.75 -1.21 -8.01
C ALA A 410 19.07 -1.99 -7.84
N GLY A 411 19.29 -2.60 -6.68
CA GLY A 411 20.35 -3.58 -6.49
C GLY A 411 20.07 -4.83 -7.31
N ILE A 412 18.85 -5.34 -7.20
CA ILE A 412 18.29 -6.42 -8.04
C ILE A 412 16.94 -5.93 -8.54
N ALA A 413 16.71 -5.93 -9.85
CA ALA A 413 15.46 -5.43 -10.41
C ALA A 413 14.28 -6.36 -10.09
N MET A 414 14.46 -7.67 -10.24
CA MET A 414 13.42 -8.67 -10.00
C MET A 414 13.96 -9.95 -9.35
N ASP A 415 13.20 -10.51 -8.41
CA ASP A 415 13.43 -11.84 -7.84
C ASP A 415 12.10 -12.61 -7.86
N LEU A 416 12.01 -13.62 -8.73
CA LEU A 416 10.74 -14.21 -9.16
C LEU A 416 10.69 -15.72 -8.90
N SER A 417 9.55 -16.21 -8.42
CA SER A 417 9.34 -17.61 -8.05
C SER A 417 7.90 -18.07 -8.32
N ASN A 418 7.73 -19.38 -8.56
CA ASN A 418 6.48 -20.13 -8.43
C ASN A 418 5.28 -19.56 -9.21
N GLY A 419 5.21 -19.78 -10.52
CA GLY A 419 4.02 -19.44 -11.31
C GLY A 419 3.98 -17.98 -11.79
N VAL A 420 4.96 -17.17 -11.41
CA VAL A 420 5.09 -15.79 -11.88
C VAL A 420 5.28 -15.74 -13.41
N ILE A 421 4.56 -14.83 -14.05
CA ILE A 421 4.72 -14.48 -15.46
C ILE A 421 5.15 -13.02 -15.55
N ALA A 422 6.38 -12.76 -15.99
CA ALA A 422 6.94 -11.43 -16.18
C ALA A 422 7.10 -11.12 -17.67
N ALA A 423 6.34 -10.15 -18.18
CA ALA A 423 6.24 -9.84 -19.60
C ALA A 423 6.44 -8.34 -19.91
N ASN A 424 7.14 -8.00 -20.99
CA ASN A 424 7.22 -6.62 -21.50
C ASN A 424 7.71 -5.57 -20.48
N ASN A 425 8.59 -5.94 -19.55
CA ASN A 425 9.16 -5.00 -18.58
C ASN A 425 10.46 -4.38 -19.12
N ILE A 426 10.74 -3.14 -18.70
CA ILE A 426 11.98 -2.41 -19.03
C ILE A 426 12.83 -2.32 -17.76
N ILE A 427 13.97 -3.01 -17.79
CA ILE A 427 14.95 -3.04 -16.70
C ILE A 427 16.18 -2.26 -17.14
N GLN A 428 16.45 -1.15 -16.47
CA GLN A 428 17.58 -0.26 -16.70
C GLN A 428 18.71 -0.53 -15.70
N PRO A 429 19.92 0.03 -15.92
CA PRO A 429 21.08 -0.23 -15.08
C PRO A 429 20.80 -0.09 -13.58
N GLY A 430 21.37 -1.03 -12.82
CA GLY A 430 21.22 -1.11 -11.37
C GLY A 430 21.93 0.01 -10.62
N PHE A 431 21.66 0.09 -9.31
CA PHE A 431 22.28 1.06 -8.41
C PHE A 431 23.80 0.87 -8.33
N VAL A 432 24.23 -0.38 -8.19
CA VAL A 432 25.64 -0.74 -8.18
C VAL A 432 26.16 -0.73 -9.61
N THR A 433 27.05 0.21 -9.91
CA THR A 433 27.62 0.36 -11.26
C THR A 433 29.00 -0.30 -11.42
N ALA A 434 29.66 -0.59 -10.30
CA ALA A 434 30.95 -1.29 -10.25
C ALA A 434 30.74 -2.72 -9.69
N ASN A 435 30.98 -3.74 -10.52
CA ASN A 435 30.80 -5.17 -10.20
C ASN A 435 29.42 -5.57 -9.61
N PRO A 436 28.28 -5.16 -10.20
CA PRO A 436 26.97 -5.66 -9.78
C PRO A 436 26.83 -7.18 -9.96
N ASP A 437 26.21 -7.86 -8.98
CA ASP A 437 25.94 -9.31 -9.01
C ASP A 437 25.02 -9.68 -10.17
N ARG A 438 23.75 -9.26 -10.09
CA ARG A 438 22.72 -9.62 -11.06
C ARG A 438 21.57 -8.62 -11.14
N MET A 439 20.90 -8.57 -12.29
CA MET A 439 19.71 -7.76 -12.53
C MET A 439 18.42 -8.52 -12.21
N VAL A 440 18.29 -9.77 -12.66
CA VAL A 440 17.09 -10.59 -12.47
C VAL A 440 17.46 -11.96 -11.91
N SER A 441 16.65 -12.46 -10.98
CA SER A 441 16.71 -13.83 -10.46
C SER A 441 15.45 -14.59 -10.84
N LEU A 442 15.62 -15.76 -11.47
CA LEU A 442 14.53 -16.71 -11.71
C LEU A 442 14.77 -17.93 -10.84
N ASN A 443 13.82 -18.24 -9.97
CA ASN A 443 13.86 -19.41 -9.12
C ASN A 443 13.17 -20.58 -9.85
N HIS A 444 11.94 -20.95 -9.49
CA HIS A 444 11.23 -22.09 -10.08
C HIS A 444 9.97 -21.66 -10.83
N ASN A 445 9.63 -22.37 -11.92
CA ASN A 445 8.35 -22.24 -12.63
C ASN A 445 8.02 -20.78 -13.03
N VAL A 446 9.00 -20.00 -13.49
CA VAL A 446 8.79 -18.61 -13.93
C VAL A 446 8.73 -18.55 -15.46
N THR A 447 7.77 -17.79 -16.00
CA THR A 447 7.80 -17.36 -17.40
C THR A 447 8.32 -15.94 -17.48
N PHE A 448 9.44 -15.73 -18.17
CA PHE A 448 10.09 -14.43 -18.35
C PHE A 448 10.18 -14.13 -19.85
N THR A 449 9.25 -13.32 -20.36
CA THR A 449 9.04 -13.12 -21.80
C THR A 449 9.09 -11.67 -22.25
N ASP A 450 9.67 -11.39 -23.43
CA ASP A 450 9.60 -10.09 -24.10
C ASP A 450 10.09 -8.89 -23.26
N ASN A 451 10.98 -9.13 -22.29
CA ASN A 451 11.52 -8.07 -21.44
C ASN A 451 12.76 -7.42 -22.08
N SER A 452 12.98 -6.14 -21.78
CA SER A 452 14.24 -5.46 -22.10
C SER A 452 15.09 -5.29 -20.84
N ILE A 453 16.33 -5.79 -20.87
CA ILE A 453 17.27 -5.68 -19.76
C ILE A 453 18.51 -4.92 -20.22
N SER A 454 18.93 -3.91 -19.47
CA SER A 454 20.20 -3.20 -19.67
C SER A 454 20.98 -3.16 -18.36
N GLY A 455 22.24 -3.59 -18.37
CA GLY A 455 23.04 -3.57 -17.14
C GLY A 455 24.49 -4.03 -17.29
N LYS A 456 25.27 -3.73 -16.24
CA LYS A 456 26.69 -4.12 -16.10
C LYS A 456 26.90 -5.40 -15.28
N GLY A 457 25.84 -5.95 -14.70
CA GLY A 457 25.88 -7.18 -13.90
C GLY A 457 25.37 -8.37 -14.69
N THR A 458 25.25 -9.52 -14.03
CA THR A 458 24.58 -10.66 -14.65
C THR A 458 23.16 -10.28 -15.05
N SER A 459 22.80 -10.34 -16.33
CA SER A 459 21.46 -9.91 -16.76
C SER A 459 20.40 -10.86 -16.21
N LEU A 460 20.66 -12.16 -16.25
CA LEU A 460 19.76 -13.19 -15.75
C LEU A 460 20.50 -14.24 -14.94
N LYS A 461 20.06 -14.48 -13.70
CA LYS A 461 20.52 -15.59 -12.88
C LYS A 461 19.39 -16.60 -12.68
N ILE A 462 19.58 -17.81 -13.16
CA ILE A 462 18.61 -18.91 -13.08
C ILE A 462 19.06 -19.86 -11.98
N ARG A 463 18.24 -19.99 -10.94
CA ARG A 463 18.53 -20.76 -9.71
C ARG A 463 17.65 -21.98 -9.53
N GLY A 464 16.56 -22.11 -10.28
CA GLY A 464 15.67 -23.27 -10.16
C GLY A 464 15.25 -23.82 -11.51
N SER A 465 14.26 -24.69 -11.46
CA SER A 465 13.84 -25.52 -12.59
C SER A 465 12.55 -25.04 -13.25
N ASN A 466 12.30 -25.56 -14.47
CA ASN A 466 11.07 -25.34 -15.25
C ASN A 466 10.77 -23.87 -15.60
N ASN A 467 11.79 -23.02 -15.72
CA ASN A 467 11.59 -21.66 -16.19
C ASN A 467 11.49 -21.60 -17.71
N VAL A 468 10.71 -20.66 -18.24
CA VAL A 468 10.62 -20.33 -19.66
C VAL A 468 11.14 -18.92 -19.86
N VAL A 469 12.21 -18.76 -20.64
CA VAL A 469 12.86 -17.47 -20.94
C VAL A 469 12.85 -17.25 -22.44
N THR A 470 11.99 -16.35 -22.93
CA THR A 470 11.76 -16.20 -24.37
C THR A 470 11.55 -14.77 -24.83
N GLY A 471 11.94 -14.41 -26.05
CA GLY A 471 11.66 -13.08 -26.63
C GLY A 471 12.38 -11.90 -25.97
N ASN A 472 13.29 -12.13 -25.01
CA ASN A 472 13.90 -11.04 -24.24
C ASN A 472 15.04 -10.37 -25.01
N ARG A 473 15.20 -9.05 -24.82
CA ARG A 473 16.31 -8.25 -25.34
C ARG A 473 17.24 -7.82 -24.21
N MET A 474 18.45 -8.37 -24.19
CA MET A 474 19.47 -8.08 -23.16
C MET A 474 20.59 -7.23 -23.75
N LYS A 475 20.77 -6.01 -23.26
CA LYS A 475 21.94 -5.16 -23.53
C LYS A 475 22.94 -5.29 -22.39
N TYR A 476 23.99 -6.05 -22.65
CA TYR A 476 25.00 -6.41 -21.67
C TYR A 476 26.26 -5.56 -21.79
N ASP A 477 26.67 -4.94 -20.68
CA ASP A 477 27.87 -4.09 -20.58
C ASP A 477 28.73 -4.50 -19.36
N GLY A 478 28.70 -5.78 -19.01
CA GLY A 478 29.28 -6.30 -17.78
C GLY A 478 30.60 -7.06 -17.93
N ASN A 479 31.15 -7.45 -16.78
CA ASN A 479 32.42 -8.16 -16.64
C ASN A 479 32.26 -9.63 -16.19
N TRP A 480 31.02 -10.10 -16.07
CA TRP A 480 30.62 -11.43 -15.55
C TRP A 480 29.90 -12.26 -16.64
N TRP A 481 28.83 -12.98 -16.31
CA TRP A 481 28.01 -13.74 -17.25
C TRP A 481 26.82 -12.90 -17.71
N ALA A 482 26.43 -12.94 -18.98
CA ALA A 482 25.14 -12.36 -19.39
C ALA A 482 23.96 -13.15 -18.79
N VAL A 483 24.03 -14.48 -18.85
CA VAL A 483 23.08 -15.42 -18.25
C VAL A 483 23.87 -16.46 -17.44
N HIS A 484 23.49 -16.69 -16.18
CA HIS A 484 24.18 -17.59 -15.25
C HIS A 484 23.21 -18.64 -14.68
N PHE A 485 23.57 -19.92 -14.82
CA PHE A 485 22.90 -21.04 -14.16
C PHE A 485 23.60 -21.33 -12.84
N ASP A 486 22.93 -21.04 -11.73
CA ASP A 486 23.48 -21.24 -10.40
C ASP A 486 23.15 -22.65 -9.89
N ASN A 487 23.97 -23.62 -10.28
CA ASN A 487 23.85 -25.01 -9.83
C ASN A 487 24.56 -25.28 -8.49
N ALA A 488 25.10 -24.24 -7.84
CA ALA A 488 25.72 -24.37 -6.54
C ALA A 488 24.60 -24.55 -5.49
N ASN A 489 24.34 -25.80 -5.12
CA ASN A 489 23.32 -26.22 -4.15
C ASN A 489 21.85 -26.13 -4.63
N HIS A 490 21.62 -25.99 -5.93
CA HIS A 490 20.28 -25.97 -6.50
C HIS A 490 20.13 -26.96 -7.65
N VAL A 491 18.92 -27.52 -7.79
CA VAL A 491 18.53 -28.31 -8.96
C VAL A 491 18.03 -27.35 -10.03
N VAL A 492 18.74 -27.30 -11.15
CA VAL A 492 18.47 -26.37 -12.25
C VAL A 492 18.26 -27.15 -13.55
N GLU A 493 17.03 -27.64 -13.73
CA GLU A 493 16.65 -28.57 -14.79
C GLU A 493 15.41 -28.08 -15.57
N ASN A 494 15.20 -28.63 -16.77
CA ASN A 494 14.00 -28.38 -17.59
C ASN A 494 13.71 -26.89 -17.89
N ASN A 495 14.74 -26.05 -17.87
CA ASN A 495 14.62 -24.65 -18.25
C ASN A 495 14.64 -24.53 -19.77
N ILE A 496 13.71 -23.76 -20.32
CA ILE A 496 13.61 -23.44 -21.75
C ILE A 496 14.14 -22.03 -21.95
N ILE A 497 15.18 -21.87 -22.77
CA ILE A 497 15.71 -20.56 -23.17
C ILE A 497 15.77 -20.51 -24.69
N LYS A 498 14.95 -19.66 -25.30
CA LYS A 498 14.82 -19.57 -26.75
C LYS A 498 14.46 -18.16 -27.20
N ASP A 499 14.67 -17.81 -28.46
CA ASP A 499 14.17 -16.57 -29.07
C ASP A 499 14.63 -15.28 -28.36
N ASN A 500 15.74 -15.32 -27.62
CA ASN A 500 16.30 -14.16 -26.91
C ASN A 500 17.39 -13.49 -27.74
N VAL A 501 17.47 -12.15 -27.66
CA VAL A 501 18.50 -11.34 -28.31
C VAL A 501 19.46 -10.80 -27.25
N LEU A 502 20.74 -11.18 -27.35
CA LEU A 502 21.82 -10.62 -26.54
C LEU A 502 22.63 -9.62 -27.38
N LEU A 503 22.69 -8.36 -26.93
CA LEU A 503 23.53 -7.31 -27.47
C LEU A 503 24.68 -7.04 -26.49
N VAL A 504 25.89 -7.36 -26.89
CA VAL A 504 27.09 -7.16 -26.08
C VAL A 504 27.76 -5.84 -26.47
N SER A 505 28.05 -4.99 -25.48
CA SER A 505 28.79 -3.74 -25.72
C SER A 505 30.28 -4.02 -26.01
N ALA A 506 30.94 -3.11 -26.72
CA ALA A 506 32.39 -3.18 -26.95
C ALA A 506 33.23 -3.08 -25.65
N ASN A 507 32.64 -2.57 -24.57
CA ASN A 507 33.29 -2.40 -23.27
C ASN A 507 33.03 -3.58 -22.32
N ALA A 508 32.16 -4.52 -22.69
CA ALA A 508 32.00 -5.74 -21.93
C ALA A 508 33.32 -6.52 -21.95
N THR A 509 33.74 -6.97 -20.78
CA THR A 509 34.95 -7.80 -20.61
C THR A 509 34.63 -9.18 -20.01
N GLY A 510 33.34 -9.45 -19.82
CA GLY A 510 32.81 -10.68 -19.23
C GLY A 510 32.81 -11.87 -20.16
N ARG A 511 32.34 -13.02 -19.65
CA ARG A 511 32.18 -14.26 -20.41
C ARG A 511 30.79 -14.30 -21.07
N TYR A 512 30.78 -14.68 -22.35
CA TYR A 512 29.61 -14.67 -23.21
C TYR A 512 29.07 -16.11 -23.36
N LEU A 513 28.17 -16.46 -22.42
CA LEU A 513 27.34 -17.68 -22.33
C LEU A 513 27.95 -19.02 -21.82
N TYR A 514 27.14 -19.63 -20.94
CA TYR A 514 27.13 -20.90 -20.18
C TYR A 514 28.37 -21.32 -19.37
N GLY A 515 28.27 -21.23 -18.04
CA GLY A 515 29.22 -21.82 -17.08
C GLY A 515 28.52 -22.52 -15.90
N SER A 516 28.99 -23.72 -15.57
CA SER A 516 28.71 -24.46 -14.33
C SER A 516 29.67 -24.04 -13.21
N SER A 517 29.20 -24.00 -11.96
CA SER A 517 30.00 -23.68 -10.77
C SER A 517 30.79 -24.91 -10.24
N PRO A 518 31.74 -24.79 -9.29
CA PRO A 518 33.14 -25.23 -9.38
C PRO A 518 33.38 -26.73 -9.08
N PHE A 519 32.32 -27.53 -8.93
CA PHE A 519 32.38 -28.93 -8.50
C PHE A 519 31.88 -29.93 -9.54
N SER A 520 31.60 -29.51 -10.79
CA SER A 520 30.99 -30.38 -11.80
C SER A 520 31.81 -30.47 -13.10
N ASN A 521 32.12 -31.71 -13.50
CA ASN A 521 32.87 -32.08 -14.70
C ASN A 521 32.09 -31.82 -16.01
N GLY A 522 32.03 -30.57 -16.44
CA GLY A 522 32.25 -30.17 -17.84
C GLY A 522 31.29 -30.69 -18.93
N LYS A 523 30.10 -30.10 -19.03
CA LYS A 523 29.44 -29.92 -20.34
C LYS A 523 29.03 -28.45 -20.52
N ASN A 524 30.01 -27.61 -20.85
CA ASN A 524 29.79 -26.26 -21.37
C ASN A 524 29.17 -26.36 -22.77
N VAL A 525 28.08 -25.64 -23.04
CA VAL A 525 27.61 -25.41 -24.41
C VAL A 525 27.97 -23.98 -24.77
N VAL A 526 29.02 -23.82 -25.56
CA VAL A 526 29.41 -22.52 -26.14
C VAL A 526 28.70 -22.43 -27.50
N ILE A 527 27.90 -21.39 -27.71
CA ILE A 527 27.27 -21.11 -29.01
C ILE A 527 27.94 -19.85 -29.56
N ASP A 528 28.44 -19.95 -30.79
CA ASP A 528 29.26 -18.93 -31.45
C ASP A 528 28.54 -17.57 -31.61
N ILE A 529 29.40 -16.56 -31.69
CA ILE A 529 29.09 -15.15 -31.59
C ILE A 529 29.37 -14.50 -32.95
N VAL A 530 28.40 -13.76 -33.51
CA VAL A 530 28.55 -13.07 -34.80
C VAL A 530 28.92 -11.61 -34.55
N LYS A 531 30.05 -11.14 -35.11
CA LYS A 531 30.48 -9.74 -35.03
C LYS A 531 30.08 -8.99 -36.29
N ASP A 532 29.43 -7.84 -36.15
CA ASP A 532 29.17 -6.95 -37.28
C ASP A 532 30.37 -6.03 -37.60
N HIS A 533 30.24 -5.36 -38.74
CA HIS A 533 31.15 -4.38 -39.33
C HIS A 533 31.40 -3.15 -38.43
N ASN A 534 30.51 -2.89 -37.47
CA ASN A 534 30.60 -1.79 -36.50
C ASN A 534 31.19 -2.22 -35.16
N GLY A 535 31.60 -3.49 -35.03
CA GLY A 535 32.18 -4.06 -33.81
C GLY A 535 31.17 -4.53 -32.78
N PHE A 536 29.86 -4.50 -33.08
CA PHE A 536 28.82 -5.07 -32.25
C PHE A 536 28.76 -6.58 -32.40
N VAL A 537 28.41 -7.21 -31.30
CA VAL A 537 28.48 -8.65 -31.14
C VAL A 537 27.07 -9.19 -30.86
N TYR A 538 26.60 -10.06 -31.74
CA TYR A 538 25.23 -10.61 -31.77
C TYR A 538 25.25 -12.12 -31.59
N GLN A 539 24.26 -12.63 -30.87
CA GLN A 539 23.97 -14.06 -30.77
C GLN A 539 22.47 -14.29 -30.90
N LEU A 540 22.08 -15.11 -31.88
CA LEU A 540 20.71 -15.62 -32.05
C LEU A 540 20.64 -17.00 -31.39
N VAL A 541 19.88 -17.12 -30.31
CA VAL A 541 19.67 -18.40 -29.62
C VAL A 541 18.38 -19.03 -30.14
N ASN A 542 18.47 -19.90 -31.14
CA ASN A 542 17.29 -20.52 -31.77
C ASN A 542 16.91 -21.92 -31.22
N ASP A 543 17.63 -22.50 -30.24
CA ASP A 543 17.11 -23.49 -29.26
C ASP A 543 18.21 -24.07 -28.32
N LEU A 544 17.92 -24.22 -27.02
CA LEU A 544 18.67 -25.09 -26.10
C LEU A 544 17.73 -25.83 -25.12
N VAL A 545 17.78 -27.17 -25.13
CA VAL A 545 17.06 -28.05 -24.20
C VAL A 545 18.06 -28.90 -23.42
N LEU A 546 18.05 -28.81 -22.08
CA LEU A 546 18.89 -29.62 -21.19
C LEU A 546 18.04 -30.65 -20.45
N SER A 547 18.23 -31.93 -20.74
CA SER A 547 17.53 -33.04 -20.08
C SER A 547 18.50 -34.03 -19.43
N GLY A 548 18.41 -34.15 -18.10
CA GLY A 548 18.68 -35.35 -17.29
C GLY A 548 20.07 -35.99 -17.38
N PRO A 549 20.30 -37.12 -16.66
CA PRO A 549 21.63 -37.67 -16.36
C PRO A 549 22.45 -38.20 -17.57
N ASN A 550 22.07 -37.91 -18.82
CA ASN A 550 22.71 -38.35 -20.07
C ASN A 550 22.54 -37.36 -21.27
N SER A 551 22.85 -36.06 -21.12
CA SER A 551 22.69 -35.06 -22.21
C SER A 551 23.67 -35.26 -23.40
N THR A 552 23.14 -35.24 -24.64
CA THR A 552 23.89 -35.37 -25.93
C THR A 552 24.19 -33.99 -26.54
N ARG A 553 25.37 -33.79 -27.12
CA ARG A 553 25.90 -32.48 -27.55
C ARG A 553 25.64 -32.24 -29.04
N TRP A 554 25.51 -30.97 -29.44
CA TRP A 554 25.42 -30.55 -30.85
C TRP A 554 26.40 -29.41 -31.11
N ARG A 555 27.08 -29.45 -32.26
CA ARG A 555 27.90 -28.35 -32.79
C ARG A 555 27.16 -27.73 -33.96
N VAL A 556 26.91 -26.43 -33.90
CA VAL A 556 26.35 -25.67 -35.02
C VAL A 556 27.46 -24.76 -35.56
N SER A 557 27.69 -24.77 -36.87
CA SER A 557 28.65 -23.90 -37.53
C SER A 557 27.99 -23.13 -38.66
N VAL A 558 28.38 -21.87 -38.83
CA VAL A 558 27.99 -21.02 -39.97
C VAL A 558 29.18 -20.97 -40.93
N ASP A 559 28.98 -21.30 -42.20
CA ASP A 559 30.05 -21.23 -43.19
C ASP A 559 30.26 -19.81 -43.73
N GLU A 560 31.31 -19.62 -44.55
CA GLU A 560 31.70 -18.33 -45.13
C GLU A 560 30.63 -17.69 -46.04
N HIS A 561 29.56 -18.43 -46.37
CA HIS A 561 28.42 -17.96 -47.16
C HIS A 561 27.16 -17.74 -46.29
N GLY A 562 27.25 -17.91 -44.97
CA GLY A 562 26.12 -17.75 -44.05
C GLY A 562 25.22 -18.98 -43.92
N ASN A 563 25.60 -20.15 -44.47
CA ASN A 563 24.78 -21.36 -44.35
C ASN A 563 24.99 -22.02 -42.99
N ILE A 564 23.88 -22.44 -42.36
CA ILE A 564 23.89 -23.09 -41.05
C ILE A 564 24.03 -24.61 -41.22
N LYS A 565 25.04 -25.23 -40.58
CA LYS A 565 25.19 -26.69 -40.48
C LYS A 565 25.17 -27.14 -39.02
N GLY A 566 24.35 -28.15 -38.71
CA GLY A 566 24.34 -28.82 -37.41
C GLY A 566 25.02 -30.19 -37.47
N THR A 567 25.88 -30.48 -36.50
CA THR A 567 26.56 -31.78 -36.32
C THR A 567 26.26 -32.33 -34.93
N LYS A 568 25.75 -33.56 -34.84
CA LYS A 568 25.54 -34.28 -33.58
C LYS A 568 26.88 -34.77 -33.03
N ILE A 569 27.16 -34.58 -31.74
CA ILE A 569 28.40 -35.02 -31.07
C ILE A 569 28.11 -36.16 -30.10
#